data_AF-A0A3A8NJN0-F1
#
_entry.id   AF-A0A3A8NJN0-F1
#
_cell.length_a   1.000
_cell.length_b   1.000
_cell.length_c   1.000
_cell.angle_alpha   90.00
_cell.angle_beta   90.00
_cell.angle_gamma   90.00
#
_symmetry.space_group_name_H-M   'P 1'
#
loop_
_entity.id
_entity.type
_entity.pdbx_description
1 polymer ?
#
loop_
_entity_poly.entity_id
_entity_poly.type
_entity_poly.pdbx_seq_one_letter_code
_entity_poly.pdbx_strand_id
1 'polypeptide(L)'
;MLHPGGSGIVGAMGKLEQVEAVRAVFEVVGPLFLGILTGALQEKYVYPRIVERLGGLAKWLSTPANVFLGVLTICIYLVVAAACHASNAPETLAWLRAHAPFQPSPGSLRIAFFAATFLCGHSLVMLGASPAEEEDGLHAQPRGHGRR
;
A
#
# COMPACT_ATOMS: atom_id res chain seq x y z
N MET A 1 34.02 -39.57 -30.84
CA MET A 1 33.29 -39.37 -29.57
C MET A 1 33.53 -37.95 -29.10
N LEU A 2 32.55 -37.05 -29.24
CA LEU A 2 32.51 -35.74 -28.57
C LEU A 2 31.07 -35.20 -28.69
N HIS A 3 30.42 -35.05 -27.54
CA HIS A 3 29.05 -34.57 -27.38
C HIS A 3 29.06 -33.03 -27.27
N PRO A 4 28.38 -32.28 -28.14
CA PRO A 4 28.15 -30.85 -27.95
C PRO A 4 26.68 -30.64 -27.56
N GLY A 5 26.36 -30.55 -26.27
CA GLY A 5 24.95 -30.43 -25.82
C GLY A 5 24.69 -29.64 -24.54
N GLY A 6 25.70 -29.10 -23.86
CA GLY A 6 25.53 -28.54 -22.51
C GLY A 6 25.21 -27.04 -22.42
N SER A 7 25.64 -26.23 -23.38
CA SER A 7 25.68 -24.76 -23.19
C SER A 7 24.31 -24.08 -23.36
N GLY A 8 23.44 -24.60 -24.23
CA GLY A 8 22.11 -24.01 -24.48
C GLY A 8 21.10 -24.24 -23.35
N ILE A 9 21.21 -25.36 -22.64
CA ILE A 9 20.25 -25.76 -21.60
C ILE A 9 20.47 -24.95 -20.32
N VAL A 10 21.73 -24.71 -19.94
CA VAL A 10 22.08 -23.88 -18.78
C VAL A 10 21.68 -22.41 -18.99
N GLY A 11 21.88 -21.87 -20.19
CA GLY A 11 21.45 -20.52 -20.54
C GLY A 11 19.91 -20.35 -20.61
N ALA A 12 19.18 -21.39 -20.99
CA ALA A 12 17.72 -21.38 -20.97
C ALA A 12 17.17 -21.48 -19.54
N MET A 13 17.81 -22.27 -18.67
CA MET A 13 17.39 -22.47 -17.28
C MET A 13 17.53 -21.17 -16.46
N GLY A 14 18.65 -20.45 -16.61
CA GLY A 14 18.84 -19.15 -15.95
C GLY A 14 17.85 -18.07 -16.42
N LYS A 15 17.42 -18.11 -17.68
CA LYS A 15 16.38 -17.20 -18.19
C LYS A 15 15.00 -17.50 -17.59
N LEU A 16 14.67 -18.77 -17.36
CA LEU A 16 13.40 -19.16 -16.74
C LEU A 16 13.33 -18.72 -15.28
N GLU A 17 14.38 -18.93 -14.50
CA GLU A 17 14.47 -18.44 -13.12
C GLU A 17 14.36 -16.91 -13.05
N GLN A 18 15.01 -16.20 -13.98
CA GLN A 18 14.90 -14.75 -14.06
C GLN A 18 13.47 -14.29 -14.38
N VAL A 19 12.79 -14.95 -15.31
CA VAL A 19 11.38 -14.63 -15.66
C VAL A 19 10.45 -14.91 -14.49
N GLU A 20 10.65 -16.01 -13.76
CA GLU A 20 9.88 -16.34 -12.56
C GLU A 20 10.13 -15.35 -11.42
N ALA A 21 11.38 -14.95 -11.19
CA ALA A 21 11.73 -13.94 -10.20
C ALA A 21 11.09 -12.58 -10.54
N VAL A 22 11.18 -12.16 -11.80
CA VAL A 22 10.53 -10.93 -12.28
C VAL A 22 9.01 -11.01 -12.11
N ARG A 23 8.40 -12.14 -12.46
CA ARG A 23 6.96 -12.37 -12.27
C ARG A 23 6.56 -12.30 -10.79
N ALA A 24 7.33 -12.91 -9.90
CA ALA A 24 7.09 -12.87 -8.46
C ALA A 24 7.18 -11.44 -7.91
N VAL A 25 8.16 -10.65 -8.36
CA VAL A 25 8.28 -9.23 -8.00
C VAL A 25 7.08 -8.44 -8.51
N PHE A 26 6.68 -8.62 -9.78
CA PHE A 26 5.51 -7.94 -10.34
C PHE A 26 4.20 -8.34 -9.65
N GLU A 27 4.11 -9.55 -9.11
CA GLU A 27 2.95 -10.00 -8.35
C GLU A 27 2.77 -9.21 -7.05
N VAL A 28 3.86 -8.76 -6.42
CA VAL A 28 3.80 -7.92 -5.22
C VAL A 28 3.74 -6.43 -5.57
N VAL A 29 4.58 -5.99 -6.51
CA VAL A 29 4.74 -4.58 -6.88
C VAL A 29 3.54 -4.05 -7.66
N GLY A 30 2.93 -4.88 -8.51
CA GLY A 30 1.81 -4.47 -9.37
C GLY A 30 0.61 -3.91 -8.59
N PRO A 31 0.02 -4.69 -7.64
CA PRO A 31 -1.09 -4.22 -6.82
C PRO A 31 -0.71 -3.01 -5.96
N LEU A 32 0.50 -2.99 -5.40
CA LEU A 32 0.98 -1.87 -4.58
C LEU A 32 1.05 -0.58 -5.39
N PHE A 33 1.69 -0.64 -6.57
CA PHE A 33 1.83 0.50 -7.47
C PHE A 33 0.47 0.97 -7.99
N LEU A 34 -0.44 0.04 -8.32
CA LEU A 34 -1.80 0.37 -8.72
C LEU A 34 -2.57 1.08 -7.60
N GLY A 35 -2.37 0.65 -6.35
CA GLY A 35 -2.91 1.31 -5.16
C GLY A 35 -2.40 2.73 -5.01
N ILE A 36 -1.08 2.93 -5.12
CA ILE A 36 -0.45 4.26 -5.07
C ILE A 36 -0.98 5.15 -6.19
N LEU A 37 -1.01 4.67 -7.43
CA LEU A 37 -1.48 5.45 -8.57
C LEU A 37 -2.94 5.87 -8.40
N THR A 38 -3.79 4.94 -7.94
CA THR A 38 -5.21 5.21 -7.67
C THR A 38 -5.37 6.19 -6.51
N GLY A 39 -4.59 6.03 -5.44
CA GLY A 39 -4.53 6.95 -4.31
C GLY A 39 -4.15 8.37 -4.74
N ALA A 40 -3.12 8.52 -5.57
CA ALA A 40 -2.64 9.81 -6.05
C ALA A 40 -3.67 10.51 -6.97
N LEU A 41 -4.37 9.74 -7.81
CA LEU A 41 -5.48 10.27 -8.60
C LEU A 41 -6.64 10.72 -7.71
N GLN A 42 -6.98 9.93 -6.68
CA GLN A 42 -8.05 10.28 -5.76
C GLN A 42 -7.70 11.51 -4.92
N GLU A 43 -6.48 11.59 -4.41
CA GLU A 43 -5.93 12.76 -3.73
C GLU A 43 -6.03 14.00 -4.62
N LYS A 44 -5.64 13.90 -5.90
CA LYS A 44 -5.64 15.07 -6.79
C LYS A 44 -7.03 15.52 -7.24
N TYR A 45 -7.94 14.58 -7.53
CA TYR A 45 -9.22 14.90 -8.19
C TYR A 45 -10.43 14.83 -7.27
N VAL A 46 -10.39 14.01 -6.22
CA VAL A 46 -11.55 13.72 -5.37
C VAL A 46 -11.42 14.37 -4.01
N TYR A 47 -10.22 14.35 -3.40
CA TYR A 47 -9.98 14.91 -2.08
C TYR A 47 -10.35 16.40 -1.96
N PRO A 48 -10.03 17.29 -2.93
CA PRO A 48 -10.40 18.70 -2.84
C PRO A 48 -11.91 18.89 -2.79
N ARG A 49 -12.66 18.12 -3.59
CA ARG A 49 -14.14 18.17 -3.60
C ARG A 49 -14.75 17.62 -2.32
N ILE A 50 -14.12 16.63 -1.70
CA ILE A 50 -14.54 16.08 -0.41
C ILE A 50 -14.32 17.14 0.67
N VAL A 51 -13.13 17.74 0.73
CA VAL A 51 -12.78 18.81 1.68
C VAL A 51 -13.72 20.02 1.53
N GLU A 52 -13.97 20.47 0.30
CA GLU A 52 -14.93 21.55 0.01
C GLU A 52 -16.34 21.25 0.52
N ARG A 53 -16.80 19.99 0.38
CA ARG A 53 -18.12 19.57 0.87
C ARG A 53 -18.18 19.39 2.38
N LEU A 54 -17.10 18.96 3.01
CA LEU A 54 -17.01 18.77 4.46
C LEU A 54 -16.76 20.08 5.21
N GLY A 55 -16.23 21.10 4.54
CA GLY A 55 -15.99 22.42 5.13
C GLY A 55 -15.16 22.33 6.41
N GLY A 56 -15.70 22.83 7.52
CA GLY A 56 -15.01 22.82 8.83
C GLY A 56 -14.72 21.43 9.40
N LEU A 57 -15.43 20.38 8.95
CA LEU A 57 -15.14 18.99 9.35
C LEU A 57 -13.87 18.44 8.70
N ALA A 58 -13.32 19.11 7.67
CA ALA A 58 -12.05 18.70 7.08
C ALA A 58 -10.90 18.72 8.11
N LYS A 59 -10.95 19.62 9.11
CA LYS A 59 -9.99 19.63 10.24
C LYS A 59 -10.03 18.37 11.09
N TRP A 60 -11.14 17.62 11.10
CA TRP A 60 -11.21 16.35 11.82
C TRP A 60 -10.41 15.25 11.11
N LEU A 61 -10.27 15.33 9.78
CA LEU A 61 -9.53 14.37 8.97
C LEU A 61 -8.02 14.41 9.24
N SER A 62 -7.48 15.56 9.67
CA SER A 62 -6.07 15.76 10.00
C SER A 62 -5.76 15.60 11.50
N THR A 63 -6.71 15.13 12.30
CA THR A 63 -6.44 14.91 13.73
C THR A 63 -5.40 13.81 13.94
N PRO A 64 -4.53 13.91 14.96
CA PRO A 64 -3.56 12.87 15.29
C PRO A 64 -4.19 11.48 15.49
N ALA A 65 -5.42 11.43 16.00
CA ALA A 65 -6.18 10.20 16.14
C ALA A 65 -6.51 9.56 14.78
N ASN A 66 -6.88 10.36 13.77
CA ASN A 66 -7.17 9.86 12.44
C ASN A 66 -5.90 9.43 11.69
N VAL A 67 -4.79 10.16 11.86
CA VAL A 67 -3.47 9.76 11.35
C VAL A 67 -3.03 8.43 11.98
N PHE A 68 -3.16 8.29 13.30
CA PHE A 68 -2.86 7.04 14.00
C PHE A 68 -3.73 5.88 13.49
N LEU A 69 -5.03 6.11 13.31
CA LEU A 69 -5.94 5.10 12.75
C LEU A 69 -5.54 4.70 11.33
N GLY A 70 -5.07 5.64 10.51
CA GLY A 70 -4.53 5.39 9.19
C GLY A 70 -3.27 4.52 9.22
N VAL A 71 -2.31 4.82 10.09
CA VAL A 71 -1.11 4.01 10.30
C VAL A 71 -1.48 2.60 10.77
N LEU A 72 -2.38 2.48 11.75
CA LEU A 72 -2.85 1.19 12.25
C LEU A 72 -3.51 0.37 11.12
N THR A 73 -4.30 1.02 10.27
CA THR A 73 -4.95 0.37 9.12
C THR A 73 -3.92 -0.16 8.12
N ILE A 74 -2.86 0.61 7.84
CA ILE A 74 -1.74 0.14 7.01
C ILE A 74 -1.05 -1.07 7.64
N CYS A 75 -0.78 -1.04 8.95
CA CYS A 75 -0.20 -2.18 9.66
C CYS A 75 -1.07 -3.43 9.54
N ILE A 76 -2.40 -3.29 9.67
CA ILE A 76 -3.34 -4.40 9.49
C ILE A 76 -3.24 -4.96 8.07
N TYR A 77 -3.24 -4.12 7.04
CA TYR A 77 -3.10 -4.59 5.65
C TYR A 77 -1.76 -5.30 5.41
N LEU A 78 -0.67 -4.83 6.00
CA LEU A 78 0.63 -5.51 5.92
C LEU A 78 0.60 -6.88 6.58
N VAL A 79 -0.04 -7.02 7.75
CA VAL A 79 -0.20 -8.32 8.42
C VAL A 79 -1.05 -9.26 7.56
N VAL A 80 -2.14 -8.78 6.97
CA VAL A 80 -2.99 -9.58 6.08
C VAL A 80 -2.21 -10.01 4.83
N ALA A 81 -1.45 -9.10 4.22
CA ALA A 81 -0.61 -9.41 3.07
C ALA A 81 0.46 -10.45 3.43
N ALA A 82 1.14 -10.30 4.57
CA ALA A 82 2.13 -11.26 5.04
C ALA A 82 1.51 -12.65 5.31
N ALA A 83 0.34 -12.71 5.95
CA ALA A 83 -0.36 -13.96 6.23
C ALA A 83 -0.85 -14.65 4.93
N CYS A 84 -1.31 -13.87 3.95
CA CYS A 84 -1.85 -14.41 2.69
C CYS A 84 -0.78 -14.64 1.61
N HIS A 85 0.47 -14.26 1.85
CA HIS A 85 1.58 -14.46 0.93
C HIS A 85 1.79 -15.94 0.62
N ALA A 86 2.27 -16.26 -0.59
CA ALA A 86 2.40 -17.65 -1.06
C ALA A 86 3.21 -18.57 -0.12
N SER A 87 4.21 -18.01 0.58
CA SER A 87 5.03 -18.75 1.57
C SER A 87 4.25 -19.15 2.82
N ASN A 88 3.25 -18.35 3.23
CA ASN A 88 2.53 -18.50 4.50
C ASN A 88 1.09 -18.99 4.28
N ALA A 89 0.61 -18.98 3.04
CA ALA A 89 -0.74 -19.38 2.67
C ALA A 89 -1.16 -20.78 3.18
N PRO A 90 -0.30 -21.83 3.19
CA PRO A 90 -0.67 -23.13 3.74
C PRO A 90 -0.97 -23.09 5.25
N GLU A 91 -0.15 -22.37 6.01
CA GLU A 91 -0.30 -22.22 7.46
C GLU A 91 -1.53 -21.37 7.79
N THR A 92 -1.71 -20.26 7.08
CA THR A 92 -2.88 -19.39 7.22
C THR A 92 -4.18 -20.13 6.87
N LEU A 93 -4.19 -20.97 5.83
CA LEU A 93 -5.33 -21.82 5.50
C LEU A 93 -5.63 -22.85 6.58
N ALA A 94 -4.60 -23.50 7.13
CA ALA A 94 -4.77 -24.45 8.22
C ALA A 94 -5.34 -23.78 9.47
N TRP A 95 -4.81 -22.60 9.82
CA TRP A 95 -5.32 -21.79 10.93
C TRP A 95 -6.77 -21.36 10.72
N LEU A 96 -7.11 -20.85 9.53
CA LEU A 96 -8.47 -20.44 9.18
C LEU A 96 -9.45 -21.61 9.23
N ARG A 97 -9.07 -22.79 8.73
CA ARG A 97 -9.93 -23.98 8.81
C ARG A 97 -10.19 -24.44 10.24
N ALA A 98 -9.26 -24.19 11.16
CA ALA A 98 -9.40 -24.57 12.56
C ALA A 98 -10.20 -23.56 13.39
N HIS A 99 -10.17 -22.27 13.04
CA HIS A 99 -10.73 -21.19 13.87
C HIS A 99 -11.89 -20.42 13.24
N ALA A 100 -12.06 -20.48 11.92
CA ALA A 100 -13.11 -19.76 11.22
C ALA A 100 -14.31 -20.68 10.91
N PRO A 101 -15.54 -20.17 10.95
CA PRO A 101 -16.74 -20.93 10.59
C PRO A 101 -16.87 -21.17 9.07
N PHE A 102 -15.91 -20.70 8.28
CA PHE A 102 -15.88 -20.84 6.82
C PHE A 102 -14.57 -21.48 6.37
N GLN A 103 -14.59 -22.15 5.21
CA GLN A 103 -13.40 -22.72 4.60
C GLN A 103 -12.96 -21.87 3.41
N PRO A 104 -11.98 -20.97 3.58
CA PRO A 104 -11.47 -20.17 2.48
C PRO A 104 -10.76 -21.06 1.45
N SER A 105 -10.93 -20.73 0.18
CA SER A 105 -10.20 -21.38 -0.90
C SER A 105 -8.78 -20.79 -1.01
N PRO A 106 -7.82 -21.51 -1.59
CA PRO A 106 -6.50 -20.93 -1.88
C PRO A 106 -6.59 -19.66 -2.75
N GLY A 107 -7.60 -19.61 -3.65
CA GLY A 107 -7.88 -18.43 -4.45
C GLY A 107 -8.28 -17.21 -3.63
N SER A 108 -9.04 -17.38 -2.54
CA SER A 108 -9.44 -16.25 -1.70
C SER A 108 -8.27 -15.64 -0.93
N LEU A 109 -7.27 -16.42 -0.52
CA LEU A 109 -6.05 -15.86 0.09
C LEU A 109 -5.26 -15.03 -0.92
N ARG A 110 -5.17 -15.48 -2.17
CA ARG A 110 -4.50 -14.71 -3.23
C ARG A 110 -5.22 -13.39 -3.52
N ILE A 111 -6.54 -13.40 -3.55
CA ILE A 111 -7.34 -12.18 -3.66
C ILE A 111 -7.12 -11.27 -2.44
N ALA A 112 -7.12 -11.82 -1.23
CA ALA A 112 -6.87 -11.05 -0.01
C ALA A 112 -5.47 -10.43 0.01
N PHE A 113 -4.45 -11.16 -0.45
CA PHE A 113 -3.10 -10.65 -0.63
C PHE A 113 -3.07 -9.45 -1.58
N PHE A 114 -3.67 -9.57 -2.76
CA PHE A 114 -3.72 -8.49 -3.74
C PHE A 114 -4.51 -7.28 -3.23
N ALA A 115 -5.67 -7.52 -2.62
CA ALA A 115 -6.50 -6.46 -2.05
C ALA A 115 -5.78 -5.72 -0.93
N ALA A 116 -5.14 -6.44 0.00
CA ALA A 116 -4.40 -5.84 1.10
C ALA A 116 -3.19 -5.02 0.60
N THR A 117 -2.46 -5.54 -0.38
CA THR A 117 -1.31 -4.84 -0.98
C THR A 117 -1.74 -3.58 -1.73
N PHE A 118 -2.84 -3.64 -2.49
CA PHE A 118 -3.45 -2.48 -3.13
C PHE A 118 -3.92 -1.43 -2.11
N LEU A 119 -4.66 -1.86 -1.09
CA LEU A 119 -5.19 -0.96 -0.05
C LEU A 119 -4.07 -0.32 0.78
N CYS A 120 -2.96 -1.04 0.99
CA CYS A 120 -1.76 -0.49 1.61
C CYS A 120 -1.19 0.66 0.77
N GLY A 121 -0.99 0.45 -0.54
CA GLY A 121 -0.49 1.49 -1.44
C GLY A 121 -1.42 2.70 -1.52
N HIS A 122 -2.73 2.46 -1.58
CA HIS A 122 -3.75 3.51 -1.58
C HIS A 122 -3.75 4.31 -0.27
N SER A 123 -3.74 3.62 0.87
CA SER A 123 -3.77 4.24 2.20
C SER A 123 -2.51 5.05 2.50
N LEU A 124 -1.34 4.64 1.99
CA LEU A 124 -0.09 5.41 2.13
C LEU A 124 -0.20 6.79 1.50
N VAL A 125 -0.80 6.89 0.32
CA VAL A 125 -1.01 8.17 -0.36
C VAL A 125 -2.03 9.02 0.40
N MET A 126 -3.15 8.42 0.81
CA MET A 126 -4.19 9.15 1.54
C MET A 126 -3.76 9.60 2.94
N LEU A 127 -2.81 8.90 3.58
CA LEU A 127 -2.20 9.33 4.84
C LEU A 127 -1.28 10.54 4.62
N GLY A 128 -0.51 10.55 3.53
CA GLY A 128 0.35 11.67 3.14
C GLY A 128 -0.42 12.91 2.68
N ALA A 129 -1.64 12.72 2.17
CA ALA A 129 -2.55 13.79 1.74
C ALA A 129 -3.16 14.60 2.89
N SER A 130 -2.86 14.28 4.16
CA SER A 130 -3.24 15.13 5.28
C SER A 130 -2.70 16.53 5.01
N PRO A 131 -3.51 17.60 5.18
CA PRO A 131 -2.98 18.95 5.16
C PRO A 131 -2.01 19.05 6.35
N ALA A 132 -0.75 18.72 6.10
CA ALA A 132 0.36 19.17 6.91
C ALA A 132 0.17 20.67 6.98
N GLU A 133 0.06 21.15 8.20
CA GLU A 133 -0.11 22.54 8.55
C GLU A 133 0.70 23.41 7.58
N GLU A 134 0.01 24.28 6.84
CA GLU A 134 0.61 25.53 6.37
C GLU A 134 0.97 26.35 7.62
N GLU A 135 1.98 25.89 8.37
CA GLU A 135 2.68 26.64 9.40
C GLU A 135 4.17 26.57 9.09
N ASP A 136 4.59 27.24 8.02
CA ASP A 136 5.83 28.02 8.06
C ASP A 136 5.80 29.13 6.99
N GLY A 137 5.53 30.36 7.42
CA GLY A 137 5.48 31.51 6.52
C GLY A 137 4.90 32.81 7.08
N LEU A 138 4.33 32.83 8.29
CA LEU A 138 3.89 34.07 8.93
C LEU A 138 4.50 34.29 10.33
N HIS A 139 5.75 33.87 10.53
CA HIS A 139 6.61 34.53 11.51
C HIS A 139 7.12 35.85 10.94
N ALA A 140 6.26 36.88 10.95
CA ALA A 140 6.65 38.27 10.73
C ALA A 140 5.81 39.23 11.59
N GLN A 141 5.94 39.14 12.91
CA GLN A 141 5.93 40.33 13.75
C GLN A 141 7.31 40.38 14.42
N PRO A 142 8.09 41.47 14.28
CA PRO A 142 7.75 42.69 15.01
C PRO A 142 8.21 44.01 14.33
N ARG A 143 7.34 45.01 14.22
CA ARG A 143 7.71 46.44 14.35
C ARG A 143 6.48 47.14 14.93
N GLY A 144 6.51 47.73 16.12
CA GLY A 144 7.52 48.65 16.61
C GLY A 144 7.07 50.08 16.30
N HIS A 145 6.27 50.64 17.20
CA HIS A 145 6.23 52.04 17.64
C HIS A 145 6.42 53.21 16.61
N GLY A 146 5.40 54.08 16.54
CA GLY A 146 5.49 55.49 16.12
C GLY A 146 4.08 56.05 15.82
N ARG A 147 3.40 56.78 16.72
CA ARG A 147 3.43 58.26 16.87
C ARG A 147 3.50 58.95 15.49
N ARG A 148 2.53 59.74 15.03
CA ARG A 148 1.62 60.73 15.64
C ARG A 148 0.39 60.87 14.74
#